data_AF-A0A517I346-F1
#
_entry.id   AF-A0A517I346-F1
#
_cell.length_a   1.000
_cell.length_b   1.000
_cell.length_c   1.000
_cell.angle_alpha   90.00
_cell.angle_beta   90.00
_cell.angle_gamma   90.00
#
_symmetry.space_group_name_H-M   'P 1'
#
loop_
_entity.id
_entity.type
_entity.pdbx_description
1 polymer ?
#
loop_
_entity_poly.entity_id
_entity_poly.type
_entity_poly.pdbx_seq_one_letter_code
_entity_poly.pdbx_strand_id
1 'polypeptide(L)'
;MIGPIFLRGELIEGFREHLLNVPYYQVIHQGISCVDNEMKKVSTDKVNEIINRFAHARFPIVCSAGSKSTIPFWDYHLALQYDEDKRTAIICELLMREPNQDHCRKALLMAYYVLVNPKMGVERIQAPMNLSHLADCKEFEAIRMEFIPHQNITYLS
;
A
#
# COMPACT_ATOMS: atom_id res chain seq x y z
N MET A 1 -6.27 17.06 -7.63
CA MET A 1 -5.14 16.71 -6.76
C MET A 1 -5.46 15.36 -6.16
N ILE A 2 -4.60 14.37 -6.39
CA ILE A 2 -4.72 13.01 -5.86
C ILE A 2 -3.74 12.96 -4.70
N GLY A 3 -4.20 12.57 -3.52
CA GLY A 3 -3.38 12.60 -2.32
C GLY A 3 -3.54 11.32 -1.50
N PRO A 4 -2.47 10.85 -0.83
CA PRO A 4 -2.60 9.88 0.23
C PRO A 4 -3.49 10.45 1.32
N ILE A 5 -4.53 9.70 1.70
CA ILE A 5 -5.30 10.00 2.91
C ILE A 5 -5.34 8.76 3.79
N PHE A 6 -5.46 8.97 5.09
CA PHE A 6 -5.68 7.87 6.02
C PHE A 6 -7.17 7.49 6.01
N LEU A 7 -7.46 6.23 5.68
CA LEU A 7 -8.80 5.68 5.67
C LEU A 7 -9.37 5.64 7.10
N ARG A 8 -10.30 6.55 7.41
CA ARG A 8 -10.95 6.66 8.73
C ARG A 8 -12.37 7.21 8.60
N GLY A 9 -13.22 6.89 9.57
CA GLY A 9 -14.59 7.43 9.66
C GLY A 9 -15.41 7.11 8.41
N GLU A 10 -16.11 8.11 7.88
CA GLU A 10 -17.00 7.98 6.72
C GLU A 10 -16.29 7.49 5.44
N LEU A 11 -14.97 7.70 5.33
CA LEU A 11 -14.18 7.20 4.20
C LEU A 11 -14.16 5.67 4.10
N ILE A 12 -14.36 4.97 5.22
CA ILE A 12 -14.36 3.51 5.27
C ILE A 12 -15.49 2.94 4.41
N GLU A 13 -16.69 3.48 4.53
CA GLU A 13 -17.84 2.99 3.76
C GLU A 13 -17.72 3.35 2.28
N GLY A 14 -17.25 4.57 1.96
CA GLY A 14 -16.96 4.93 0.57
C GLY A 14 -15.90 4.01 -0.06
N PHE A 15 -14.87 3.62 0.69
CA PHE A 15 -13.86 2.68 0.20
C PHE A 15 -14.40 1.25 0.07
N ARG A 16 -15.28 0.81 0.97
CA ARG A 16 -15.99 -0.48 0.87
C ARG A 16 -16.81 -0.55 -0.41
N GLU A 17 -17.63 0.47 -0.67
CA GLU A 17 -18.44 0.56 -1.90
C GLU A 17 -17.55 0.54 -3.14
N HIS A 18 -16.42 1.24 -3.11
CA HIS A 18 -15.46 1.24 -4.20
C HIS A 18 -14.89 -0.16 -4.48
N LEU A 19 -14.41 -0.87 -3.45
CA LEU A 19 -13.85 -2.22 -3.60
C LEU A 19 -14.87 -3.27 -4.07
N LEU A 20 -16.17 -3.07 -3.79
CA LEU A 20 -17.24 -3.93 -4.32
C LEU A 20 -17.44 -3.77 -5.84
N ASN A 21 -17.09 -2.60 -6.38
CA ASN A 21 -17.37 -2.23 -7.76
C ASN A 21 -16.15 -2.25 -8.66
N VAL A 22 -14.94 -2.08 -8.10
CA VAL A 22 -13.69 -1.94 -8.85
C VAL A 22 -12.76 -3.10 -8.56
N PRO A 23 -12.25 -3.81 -9.58
CA PRO A 23 -11.34 -4.92 -9.38
C PRO A 23 -9.91 -4.43 -9.07
N TYR A 24 -9.24 -5.14 -8.16
CA TYR A 24 -7.85 -4.89 -7.75
C TYR A 24 -7.07 -6.21 -7.73
N TYR A 25 -5.77 -6.13 -7.98
CA TYR A 25 -4.80 -7.12 -7.55
C TYR A 25 -4.52 -6.94 -6.07
N GLN A 26 -4.54 -8.04 -5.33
CA GLN A 26 -4.04 -8.09 -3.97
C GLN A 26 -2.60 -8.60 -4.02
N VAL A 27 -1.64 -7.67 -4.03
CA VAL A 27 -0.21 -7.97 -4.21
C VAL A 27 0.45 -8.33 -2.88
N ILE A 28 -0.03 -7.76 -1.78
CA ILE A 28 0.33 -8.21 -0.43
C ILE A 28 -0.97 -8.43 0.33
N HIS A 29 -1.10 -9.59 0.97
CA HIS A 29 -2.20 -9.90 1.88
C HIS A 29 -1.64 -10.44 3.19
N GLN A 30 -2.06 -9.88 4.32
CA GLN A 30 -1.59 -10.29 5.66
C GLN A 30 -0.05 -10.32 5.77
N GLY A 31 0.65 -9.43 5.08
CA GLY A 31 2.11 -9.38 5.06
C GLY A 31 2.78 -10.47 4.22
N ILE A 32 2.02 -11.17 3.36
CA ILE A 32 2.54 -12.20 2.45
C ILE A 32 2.41 -11.70 1.01
N SER A 33 3.50 -11.79 0.24
CA SER A 33 3.47 -11.53 -1.21
C SER A 33 2.51 -12.47 -1.93
N CYS A 34 1.69 -11.88 -2.78
CA CYS A 34 0.66 -12.50 -3.59
C CYS A 34 0.83 -12.11 -5.08
N VAL A 35 2.07 -11.80 -5.50
CA VAL A 35 2.40 -11.26 -6.84
C VAL A 35 1.91 -12.14 -7.99
N ASP A 36 1.71 -13.45 -7.75
CA ASP A 36 1.20 -14.39 -8.75
C ASP A 36 -0.34 -14.44 -8.85
N ASN A 37 -1.06 -13.68 -8.04
CA ASN A 37 -2.53 -13.66 -8.07
C ASN A 37 -3.06 -12.87 -9.28
N GLU A 38 -4.03 -13.43 -9.99
CA GLU A 38 -4.76 -12.74 -11.05
C GLU A 38 -5.70 -11.65 -10.48
N MET A 39 -6.01 -10.63 -11.29
CA MET A 39 -7.02 -9.64 -10.93
C MET A 39 -8.38 -10.32 -10.81
N LYS A 40 -9.02 -10.20 -9.65
CA LYS A 40 -10.35 -10.76 -9.44
C LYS A 40 -11.24 -9.73 -8.79
N LYS A 41 -12.50 -9.69 -9.24
CA LYS A 41 -13.55 -9.04 -8.46
C LYS A 41 -13.69 -9.82 -7.17
N VAL A 42 -13.44 -9.15 -6.05
CA VAL A 42 -13.49 -9.76 -4.72
C VAL A 42 -14.95 -9.96 -4.28
N SER A 43 -15.23 -11.08 -3.60
CA SER A 43 -16.55 -11.29 -2.99
C SER A 43 -16.81 -10.26 -1.89
N THR A 44 -18.08 -10.05 -1.52
CA THR A 44 -18.45 -9.14 -0.42
C THR A 44 -17.73 -9.49 0.89
N ASP A 45 -17.63 -10.78 1.22
CA ASP A 45 -16.90 -11.23 2.42
C ASP A 45 -15.42 -10.85 2.35
N LYS A 46 -14.82 -11.00 1.17
CA LYS A 46 -13.41 -10.63 0.97
C LYS A 46 -13.20 -9.12 1.06
N VAL A 47 -14.12 -8.31 0.56
CA VAL A 47 -14.10 -6.85 0.76
C VAL A 47 -14.17 -6.51 2.24
N ASN A 48 -15.06 -7.15 2.99
CA ASN A 48 -15.18 -6.91 4.43
C ASN A 48 -13.89 -7.26 5.18
N GLU A 49 -13.21 -8.35 4.81
CA GLU A 49 -11.88 -8.67 5.34
C GLU A 49 -10.86 -7.58 5.02
N ILE A 50 -10.76 -7.15 3.76
CA ILE A 50 -9.82 -6.11 3.33
C ILE A 50 -10.07 -4.81 4.11
N ILE A 51 -11.32 -4.36 4.17
CA ILE A 51 -11.71 -3.16 4.91
C ILE A 51 -11.34 -3.28 6.38
N ASN A 52 -11.61 -4.44 7.00
CA ASN A 52 -11.26 -4.67 8.39
C ASN A 52 -9.74 -4.57 8.62
N ARG A 53 -8.92 -5.12 7.70
CA ARG A 53 -7.45 -5.02 7.76
C ARG A 53 -6.97 -3.58 7.63
N PHE A 54 -7.49 -2.82 6.67
CA PHE A 54 -7.17 -1.42 6.52
C PHE A 54 -7.59 -0.62 7.76
N ALA A 55 -8.82 -0.77 8.25
CA ALA A 55 -9.31 -0.02 9.41
C ALA A 55 -8.48 -0.25 10.69
N HIS A 56 -7.87 -1.43 10.85
CA HIS A 56 -7.02 -1.79 11.99
C HIS A 56 -5.52 -1.57 11.75
N ALA A 57 -5.12 -1.09 10.58
CA ALA A 57 -3.72 -0.77 10.32
C ALA A 57 -3.33 0.56 10.97
N ARG A 58 -2.08 0.66 11.41
CA ARG A 58 -1.53 1.91 11.95
C ARG A 58 -1.57 3.04 10.90
N PHE A 59 -1.21 2.71 9.67
CA PHE A 59 -1.21 3.63 8.53
C PHE A 59 -2.01 3.05 7.36
N PRO A 60 -3.34 3.29 7.30
CA PRO A 60 -4.17 2.83 6.19
C PRO A 60 -4.24 3.89 5.09
N ILE A 61 -3.29 3.87 4.17
CA ILE A 61 -3.15 4.86 3.11
C ILE A 61 -4.00 4.45 1.91
N VAL A 62 -5.00 5.27 1.60
CA VAL A 62 -5.79 5.14 0.36
C VAL A 62 -5.56 6.36 -0.53
N CYS A 63 -5.33 6.13 -1.82
CA CYS A 63 -5.32 7.22 -2.79
C CYS A 63 -6.76 7.67 -3.06
N SER A 64 -7.15 8.79 -2.48
CA SER A 64 -8.45 9.40 -2.75
C SER A 64 -8.28 10.57 -3.72
N ALA A 65 -9.27 10.71 -4.60
CA ALA A 65 -9.38 11.87 -5.45
C ALA A 65 -10.03 13.03 -4.69
N GLY A 66 -9.56 14.27 -4.90
CA GLY A 66 -10.26 15.44 -4.37
C GLY A 66 -11.71 15.55 -4.88
N SER A 67 -12.52 16.35 -4.18
CA SER A 67 -13.99 16.50 -4.32
C SER A 67 -14.56 16.81 -5.72
N LYS A 68 -13.72 17.05 -6.73
CA LYS A 68 -14.12 17.29 -8.13
C LYS A 68 -13.94 16.07 -9.04
N SER A 69 -13.44 14.95 -8.53
CA SER A 69 -13.27 13.74 -9.34
C SER A 69 -14.51 12.85 -9.29
N THR A 70 -14.86 12.25 -10.41
CA THR A 70 -15.92 11.24 -10.53
C THR A 70 -15.49 9.86 -10.01
N ILE A 71 -14.20 9.66 -9.71
CA ILE A 71 -13.65 8.42 -9.17
C ILE A 71 -13.16 8.72 -7.75
N PRO A 72 -13.78 8.17 -6.69
CA PRO A 72 -13.45 8.55 -5.31
C PRO A 72 -12.10 8.00 -4.83
N PHE A 73 -11.67 6.85 -5.37
CA PHE A 73 -10.42 6.19 -5.03
C PHE A 73 -9.65 5.74 -6.28
N TRP A 74 -8.33 5.93 -6.26
CA TRP A 74 -7.42 5.67 -7.37
C TRP A 74 -6.81 4.27 -7.31
N ASP A 75 -5.79 4.05 -8.13
CA ASP A 75 -5.36 2.73 -8.56
C ASP A 75 -4.52 1.94 -7.57
N TYR A 76 -4.18 2.48 -6.39
CA TYR A 76 -3.39 1.75 -5.40
C TYR A 76 -3.64 2.19 -3.95
N HIS A 77 -3.57 1.23 -3.02
CA HIS A 77 -3.87 1.41 -1.60
C HIS A 77 -2.96 0.52 -0.75
N LEU A 78 -2.49 1.04 0.39
CA LEU A 78 -1.64 0.31 1.33
C LEU A 78 -2.20 0.34 2.73
N ALA A 79 -2.04 -0.76 3.44
CA ALA A 79 -2.16 -0.79 4.89
C ALA A 79 -0.80 -1.17 5.48
N LEU A 80 -0.31 -0.38 6.43
CA LEU A 80 0.94 -0.64 7.12
C LEU A 80 0.72 -0.74 8.63
N GLN A 81 1.32 -1.75 9.24
CA GLN A 81 1.52 -1.81 10.69
C GLN A 81 2.82 -1.09 11.07
N TYR A 82 3.01 -0.81 12.36
CA TYR A 82 4.21 -0.14 12.85
C TYR A 82 4.84 -0.94 13.98
N ASP A 83 6.12 -1.26 13.79
CA ASP A 83 7.00 -1.81 14.81
C ASP A 83 7.70 -0.61 15.48
N GLU A 84 7.23 -0.24 16.68
CA GLU A 84 7.72 0.91 17.45
C GLU A 84 9.21 0.74 17.81
N ASP A 85 9.62 -0.47 18.21
CA ASP A 85 11.00 -0.77 18.64
C ASP A 85 11.99 -0.60 17.49
N LYS A 86 11.62 -1.08 16.29
CA LYS A 86 12.45 -0.96 15.08
C LYS A 86 12.16 0.30 14.28
N ARG A 87 11.21 1.13 14.74
CA ARG A 87 10.71 2.30 14.02
C ARG A 87 10.39 2.02 12.54
N THR A 88 9.82 0.84 12.27
CA THR A 88 9.65 0.30 10.92
C THR A 88 8.17 0.15 10.58
N ALA A 89 7.75 0.73 9.44
CA ALA A 89 6.40 0.53 8.92
C ALA A 89 6.35 -0.72 8.02
N ILE A 90 5.51 -1.69 8.35
CA ILE A 90 5.46 -3.00 7.68
C ILE A 90 4.21 -3.07 6.81
N ILE A 91 4.36 -3.25 5.50
CA ILE A 91 3.23 -3.38 4.57
C ILE A 91 2.53 -4.72 4.85
N CYS A 92 1.27 -4.66 5.29
CA CYS A 92 0.45 -5.85 5.53
C CYS A 92 -0.62 -6.05 4.45
N GLU A 93 -1.07 -4.98 3.79
CA GLU A 93 -1.93 -5.07 2.61
C GLU A 93 -1.42 -4.12 1.52
N LEU A 94 -1.44 -4.58 0.27
CA LEU A 94 -1.17 -3.78 -0.92
C LEU A 94 -2.15 -4.17 -2.01
N LEU A 95 -3.03 -3.24 -2.35
CA LEU A 95 -4.00 -3.35 -3.44
C LEU A 95 -3.55 -2.46 -4.59
N MET A 96 -3.64 -2.96 -5.83
CA MET A 96 -3.38 -2.13 -7.01
C MET A 96 -4.17 -2.53 -8.25
N ARG A 97 -4.37 -1.60 -9.18
CA ARG A 97 -4.97 -1.83 -10.50
C ARG A 97 -3.88 -1.96 -11.56
N GLU A 98 -4.26 -2.33 -12.77
CA GLU A 98 -3.36 -2.36 -13.92
C GLU A 98 -3.01 -0.94 -14.43
N PRO A 99 -1.78 -0.69 -14.90
CA PRO A 99 -0.64 -1.61 -14.91
C PRO A 99 0.01 -1.78 -13.51
N ASN A 100 0.16 -3.04 -13.08
CA ASN A 100 0.58 -3.42 -11.73
C ASN A 100 1.94 -2.81 -11.34
N GLN A 101 2.96 -2.90 -12.20
CA GLN A 101 4.32 -2.43 -11.86
C GLN A 101 4.41 -0.92 -11.59
N ASP A 102 3.73 -0.09 -12.39
CA ASP A 102 3.73 1.37 -12.21
C ASP A 102 2.97 1.77 -10.94
N HIS A 103 1.83 1.16 -10.68
CA HIS A 103 1.07 1.41 -9.46
C HIS A 103 1.77 0.90 -8.20
N CYS A 104 2.49 -0.22 -8.27
CA CYS A 104 3.35 -0.69 -7.18
C CYS A 104 4.43 0.35 -6.85
N ARG A 105 5.13 0.88 -7.86
CA ARG A 105 6.13 1.95 -7.69
C ARG A 105 5.54 3.18 -7.02
N LYS A 106 4.41 3.67 -7.54
CA LYS A 106 3.72 4.85 -7.01
C LYS A 106 3.22 4.64 -5.58
N ALA A 107 2.73 3.44 -5.26
CA ALA A 107 2.31 3.05 -3.93
C ALA A 107 3.48 3.12 -2.93
N LEU A 108 4.61 2.51 -3.28
CA LEU A 108 5.81 2.50 -2.43
C LEU A 108 6.38 3.89 -2.21
N LEU A 109 6.52 4.70 -3.27
CA LEU A 109 6.98 6.09 -3.18
C LEU A 109 6.05 6.92 -2.29
N MET A 110 4.74 6.79 -2.47
CA MET A 110 3.75 7.48 -1.66
C MET A 110 3.87 7.10 -0.18
N ALA A 111 3.95 5.81 0.13
CA ALA A 111 4.12 5.34 1.51
C ALA A 111 5.41 5.91 2.11
N TYR A 112 6.52 5.87 1.35
CA TYR A 112 7.81 6.37 1.78
C TYR A 112 7.77 7.87 2.11
N TYR A 113 7.31 8.72 1.17
CA TYR A 113 7.28 10.15 1.39
C TYR A 113 6.28 10.60 2.48
N VAL A 114 5.20 9.85 2.69
CA VAL A 114 4.23 10.15 3.76
C VAL A 114 4.77 9.74 5.13
N LEU A 115 5.39 8.57 5.22
CA LEU A 115 5.70 7.94 6.51
C LEU A 115 7.15 8.13 6.94
N VAL A 116 8.13 8.01 6.03
CA VAL A 116 9.56 8.04 6.40
C VAL A 116 10.01 9.48 6.58
N ASN A 117 9.87 9.99 7.80
CA ASN A 117 10.33 11.30 8.22
C ASN A 117 10.31 11.43 9.76
N PRO A 118 11.05 12.39 10.34
CA PRO A 118 11.11 12.59 11.78
C PRO A 118 9.76 12.86 12.45
N LYS A 119 8.80 13.49 11.73
CA LYS A 119 7.49 13.84 12.29
C LYS A 119 6.62 12.61 12.52
N MET A 120 6.70 11.62 11.64
CA MET A 120 5.96 10.37 11.76
C MET A 120 6.68 9.33 12.62
N GLY A 121 7.98 9.54 12.90
CA GLY A 121 8.79 8.63 13.70
C GLY A 121 9.23 7.36 12.97
N VAL A 122 8.82 7.15 11.72
CA VAL A 122 9.19 5.99 10.91
C VAL A 122 10.55 6.24 10.23
N GLU A 123 11.45 5.27 10.36
CA GLU A 123 12.79 5.33 9.75
C GLU A 123 12.89 4.54 8.45
N ARG A 124 12.05 3.51 8.27
CA ARG A 124 12.04 2.68 7.07
C ARG A 124 10.72 1.97 6.86
N ILE A 125 10.49 1.51 5.63
CA ILE A 125 9.37 0.65 5.25
C ILE A 125 9.89 -0.75 4.98
N GLN A 126 9.13 -1.76 5.43
CA GLN A 126 9.36 -3.17 5.13
C GLN A 126 8.27 -3.67 4.17
N ALA A 127 8.68 -4.17 3.01
CA ALA A 127 7.82 -4.80 2.02
C ALA A 127 8.15 -6.31 1.92
N PRO A 128 7.19 -7.22 2.09
CA PRO A 128 7.40 -8.67 2.03
C PRO A 128 7.47 -9.19 0.58
N MET A 129 8.25 -8.55 -0.28
CA MET A 129 8.45 -8.94 -1.69
C MET A 129 9.79 -8.43 -2.22
N ASN A 130 10.30 -9.04 -3.28
CA ASN A 130 11.50 -8.57 -3.97
C ASN A 130 11.22 -7.32 -4.82
N LEU A 131 11.78 -6.18 -4.40
CA LEU A 131 11.69 -4.91 -5.11
C LEU A 131 13.04 -4.48 -5.74
N SER A 132 14.01 -5.40 -5.87
CA SER A 132 15.36 -5.06 -6.33
C SER A 132 15.39 -4.42 -7.73
N HIS A 133 14.43 -4.77 -8.59
CA HIS A 133 14.26 -4.18 -9.91
C HIS A 133 13.94 -2.67 -9.89
N LEU A 134 13.55 -2.11 -8.74
CA LEU A 134 13.28 -0.68 -8.57
C LEU A 134 14.53 0.12 -8.22
N ALA A 135 15.62 -0.52 -7.82
CA ALA A 135 16.86 0.18 -7.44
C ALA A 135 17.44 0.99 -8.61
N ASP A 136 17.19 0.56 -9.85
CA ASP A 136 17.63 1.25 -11.08
C ASP A 136 16.65 2.32 -11.56
N CYS A 137 15.52 2.51 -10.87
CA CYS A 137 14.52 3.53 -11.23
C CYS A 137 14.91 4.90 -10.69
N LYS A 138 14.88 5.93 -11.55
CA LYS A 138 15.26 7.30 -11.19
C LYS A 138 14.54 7.85 -9.95
N GLU A 139 13.27 7.52 -9.77
CA GLU A 139 12.47 7.98 -8.63
C GLU A 139 12.90 7.35 -7.29
N PHE A 140 13.66 6.25 -7.33
CA PHE A 140 14.17 5.54 -6.15
C PHE A 140 15.66 5.81 -5.89
N GLU A 141 16.34 6.63 -6.70
CA GLU A 141 17.78 6.95 -6.54
C GLU A 141 18.11 7.50 -5.14
N ALA A 142 17.18 8.21 -4.51
CA ALA A 142 17.33 8.77 -3.18
C ALA A 142 16.85 7.86 -2.04
N ILE A 143 16.36 6.65 -2.36
CA ILE A 143 15.81 5.68 -1.40
C ILE A 143 16.77 4.50 -1.34
N ARG A 144 17.33 4.23 -0.16
CA ARG A 144 18.18 3.06 0.01
C ARG A 144 17.30 1.82 0.10
N MET A 145 17.52 0.88 -0.82
CA MET A 145 16.81 -0.40 -0.87
C MET A 145 17.72 -1.54 -0.43
N GLU A 146 17.24 -2.38 0.49
CA GLU A 146 17.95 -3.57 0.96
C GLU A 146 17.03 -4.80 0.86
N PHE A 147 17.36 -5.74 -0.01
CA PHE A 147 16.63 -7.00 -0.14
C PHE A 147 17.32 -8.11 0.66
N ILE A 148 16.55 -8.84 1.47
CA ILE A 148 16.97 -10.01 2.23
C ILE A 148 16.36 -11.27 1.57
N PRO A 149 17.13 -12.00 0.73
CA PRO A 149 16.58 -13.06 -0.11
C PRO A 149 15.92 -14.20 0.66
N HIS A 150 16.54 -14.64 1.76
CA HIS A 150 16.04 -15.77 2.55
C HIS A 150 14.75 -15.46 3.32
N GLN A 151 14.37 -14.18 3.41
CA GLN A 151 13.11 -13.75 4.05
C GLN A 151 12.10 -13.21 3.02
N ASN A 152 12.50 -13.04 1.76
CA ASN A 152 11.74 -12.34 0.73
C ASN A 152 11.23 -10.97 1.20
N ILE A 153 12.10 -10.18 1.83
CA ILE A 153 11.78 -8.85 2.37
C ILE A 153 12.68 -7.81 1.73
N THR A 154 12.11 -6.69 1.29
CA THR A 154 12.84 -5.47 0.95
C THR A 154 12.56 -4.37 1.96
N TYR A 155 13.63 -3.71 2.44
CA TYR A 155 13.55 -2.48 3.21
C TYR A 155 13.77 -1.26 2.33
N LEU A 156 13.04 -0.18 2.59
CA LEU A 156 13.17 1.14 1.97
C LEU A 156 13.47 2.16 3.08
N SER A 157 14.65 2.79 3.06
CA SER A 157 15.14 3.71 4.09
C SER A 157 15.75 4.98 3.52
#